data_AF-A0A8C8GN65-F1
#
_entry.id   AF-A0A8C8GN65-F1
#
_cell.length_a   1.000
_cell.length_b   1.000
_cell.length_c   1.000
_cell.angle_alpha   90.00
_cell.angle_beta   90.00
_cell.angle_gamma   90.00
#
_symmetry.space_group_name_H-M   'P 1'
#
loop_
_entity.id
_entity.type
_entity.pdbx_description
1 polymer ?
#
loop_
_entity_poly.entity_id
_entity_poly.type
_entity_poly.pdbx_seq_one_letter_code
_entity_poly.pdbx_strand_id
1 'polypeptide(L)'
;MRFAPIPCAVGLLYCVLVLCSLPLGTSFPVQDEGKPGITFLEEVGRLRVGFNWRNLTCPVCKVLFTILDVALLSDVNEERVARAVGEACIRLHLAEERVCRQITELFRDDFIRALQQSLLWPSEACALLVGRSCGRFDIYAPWNVTLPRIPKPPVTPPSPPKPGAPQSRVLFLTDIHWDQDYAVGSSADCKDPLCCRNESGSPSWNQRAAGFWGSYSKCDLPLRTVENMLENAARTGPWDWVYWTGDIPAHNIWSQTRKQQLSELTVITRLIHRHLGNLKVYPAIGNHESTPVNSFPPPFVHGNRSSRWLYDTMAEEWAPWLPEQALKTLRHGGFYTVEVQPGLRVVSLNMNFCARENYWLMVNSTDPANQLQWLIHILQASEEKGERVHIIGHIPPGLCLSSWSWNYYHIINRYEGTITGQFFGHTHMDEFQMFYDEATMTRAVGVAFIAPSITTYVNLNPGYRVYLVDGNYKGSSRFVLDHETYILNLTEANRQPEGGVSSLLPTTSQHAIFHPDPNPKWTLLYRASDAYGVSSLFPSDWDGLIRTFLQDDRVFQRFWYLRHKGHVSEPCIDACKTTVVCFLRSGRYDELEQCDLLEFGGDMVSAVRKTLC
;
A
#
# COMPACT_ATOMS: atom_id res chain seq x y z
N MET A 1 13.57 50.10 33.40
CA MET A 1 12.49 49.09 33.44
C MET A 1 12.97 47.86 32.71
N ARG A 2 12.92 46.69 33.36
CA ARG A 2 13.38 45.40 32.82
C ARG A 2 12.41 44.93 31.74
N PHE A 3 12.90 44.64 30.53
CA PHE A 3 12.15 43.91 29.52
C PHE A 3 12.19 42.42 29.86
N ALA A 4 11.02 41.79 29.97
CA ALA A 4 10.89 40.36 30.16
C ALA A 4 11.23 39.60 28.85
N PRO A 5 11.85 38.42 28.91
CA PRO A 5 12.12 37.62 27.73
C PRO A 5 10.81 36.98 27.24
N ILE A 6 10.48 37.17 25.97
CA ILE A 6 9.40 36.44 25.29
C ILE A 6 9.91 35.01 25.06
N PRO A 7 9.23 33.96 25.54
CA PRO A 7 9.77 32.61 25.44
C PRO A 7 9.61 32.06 24.01
N CYS A 8 10.70 31.53 23.44
CA CYS A 8 10.73 30.72 22.20
C CYS A 8 9.80 29.48 22.21
N ALA A 9 9.04 29.25 23.28
CA ALA A 9 8.16 28.10 23.46
C ALA A 9 6.86 28.19 22.64
N VAL A 10 6.43 29.38 22.20
CA VAL A 10 5.13 29.55 21.52
C VAL A 10 5.20 29.16 20.04
N GLY A 11 6.34 29.37 19.36
CA GLY A 11 6.55 28.93 17.98
C GLY A 11 6.72 27.40 17.84
N LEU A 12 7.37 26.78 18.84
CA LEU A 12 7.57 25.33 18.89
C LEU A 12 6.26 24.57 19.15
N LEU A 13 5.36 25.12 20.00
CA LEU A 13 4.05 24.51 20.25
C LEU A 13 3.16 24.50 18.99
N TYR A 14 3.35 25.46 18.08
CA TYR A 14 2.55 25.62 16.87
C TYR A 14 3.05 24.70 15.74
N CYS A 15 4.37 24.54 15.58
CA CYS A 15 4.92 23.47 14.75
C CYS A 15 4.44 22.10 15.23
N VAL A 16 4.39 21.86 16.54
CA VAL A 16 3.86 20.62 17.12
C VAL A 16 2.35 20.45 16.84
N LEU A 17 1.55 21.52 16.90
CA LEU A 17 0.11 21.44 16.56
C LEU A 17 -0.13 21.16 15.06
N VAL A 18 0.69 21.74 14.16
CA VAL A 18 0.65 21.45 12.71
C VAL A 18 1.14 20.02 12.41
N LEU A 19 2.10 19.52 13.19
CA LEU A 19 2.60 18.15 13.11
C LEU A 19 1.64 17.12 13.71
N CYS A 20 0.85 17.50 14.72
CA CYS A 20 -0.16 16.65 15.37
C CYS A 20 -1.53 16.66 14.66
N SER A 21 -1.79 17.61 13.75
CA SER A 21 -2.99 17.63 12.90
C SER A 21 -2.84 16.82 11.61
N LEU A 22 -1.62 16.34 11.29
CA LEU A 22 -1.44 15.31 10.29
C LEU A 22 -1.76 13.96 10.95
N PRO A 23 -2.68 13.15 10.40
CA PRO A 23 -3.01 11.86 10.98
C PRO A 23 -1.79 10.94 10.87
N LEU A 24 -1.01 10.86 11.96
CA LEU A 24 -0.05 9.80 12.18
C LEU A 24 -0.84 8.55 12.53
N GLY A 25 -1.06 7.71 11.52
CA GLY A 25 -1.52 6.34 11.68
C GLY A 25 -3.03 6.18 11.92
N THR A 26 -3.84 6.37 10.89
CA THR A 26 -4.96 5.49 10.52
C THR A 26 -5.36 5.77 9.07
N SER A 27 -5.71 4.72 8.34
CA SER A 27 -5.96 4.72 6.90
C SER A 27 -7.33 5.30 6.52
N PHE A 28 -7.87 6.36 7.13
CA PHE A 28 -9.17 6.92 6.73
C PHE A 28 -9.31 8.44 6.95
N PRO A 29 -9.92 9.18 6.00
CA PRO A 29 -10.11 10.62 6.11
C PRO A 29 -11.32 10.98 6.99
N VAL A 30 -11.19 12.09 7.73
CA VAL A 30 -12.33 12.84 8.27
C VAL A 30 -12.86 13.75 7.14
N GLN A 31 -14.14 13.60 6.79
CA GLN A 31 -14.86 14.47 5.84
C GLN A 31 -15.23 15.84 6.47
N ASP A 32 -15.24 16.91 5.66
CA ASP A 32 -16.18 18.03 5.83
C ASP A 32 -16.71 18.47 4.45
N GLU A 33 -17.99 18.84 4.39
CA GLU A 33 -18.79 19.00 3.17
C GLU A 33 -18.45 20.30 2.39
N GLY A 34 -18.22 20.16 1.08
CA GLY A 34 -18.74 21.06 0.06
C GLY A 34 -18.39 22.56 0.13
N LYS A 35 -17.10 22.93 0.04
CA LYS A 35 -16.64 24.23 -0.50
C LYS A 35 -15.27 24.11 -1.18
N PRO A 36 -15.03 24.70 -2.36
CA PRO A 36 -13.69 24.75 -2.94
C PRO A 36 -12.88 25.83 -2.21
N GLY A 37 -12.17 25.46 -1.15
CA GLY A 37 -11.32 26.41 -0.43
C GLY A 37 -10.64 25.84 0.82
N ILE A 38 -9.33 25.61 0.71
CA ILE A 38 -8.30 25.69 1.78
C ILE A 38 -8.80 25.30 3.19
N THR A 39 -8.98 24.00 3.41
CA THR A 39 -9.40 23.38 4.67
C THR A 39 -8.40 23.52 5.82
N PHE A 40 -7.10 23.66 5.53
CA PHE A 40 -6.07 23.82 6.57
C PHE A 40 -6.23 25.11 7.40
N LEU A 41 -6.70 26.21 6.80
CA LEU A 41 -6.88 27.48 7.50
C LEU A 41 -8.18 27.52 8.33
N GLU A 42 -9.21 26.75 7.97
CA GLU A 42 -10.47 26.68 8.73
C GLU A 42 -10.35 25.78 9.98
N GLU A 43 -9.60 24.68 9.94
CA GLU A 43 -9.31 23.88 11.14
C GLU A 43 -8.42 24.63 12.15
N VAL A 44 -7.41 25.34 11.65
CA VAL A 44 -6.58 26.23 12.48
C VAL A 44 -7.40 27.39 13.05
N GLY A 45 -8.47 27.82 12.38
CA GLY A 45 -9.42 28.83 12.87
C GLY A 45 -10.38 28.33 13.96
N ARG A 46 -10.66 27.02 14.04
CA ARG A 46 -11.50 26.42 15.09
C ARG A 46 -10.76 26.28 16.43
N LEU A 47 -9.45 26.11 16.40
CA LEU A 47 -8.59 26.40 17.54
C LEU A 47 -8.69 27.91 17.78
N ARG A 48 -9.38 28.35 18.84
CA ARG A 48 -9.56 29.76 19.25
C ARG A 48 -8.22 30.43 19.64
N VAL A 49 -7.24 30.44 18.75
CA VAL A 49 -5.97 31.15 18.88
C VAL A 49 -6.05 32.29 17.88
N GLY A 50 -6.60 33.42 18.33
CA GLY A 50 -6.81 34.60 17.50
C GLY A 50 -5.49 35.29 17.11
N PHE A 51 -4.82 34.77 16.08
CA PHE A 51 -3.74 35.49 15.39
C PHE A 51 -4.20 35.89 13.98
N ASN A 52 -4.41 37.19 13.79
CA ASN A 52 -4.76 37.76 12.50
C ASN A 52 -3.49 37.98 11.67
N TRP A 53 -3.04 36.94 10.95
CA TRP A 53 -1.88 36.99 10.05
C TRP A 53 -2.03 37.98 8.89
N ARG A 54 -3.23 38.56 8.67
CA ARG A 54 -3.48 39.60 7.67
C ARG A 54 -2.67 40.88 7.87
N ASN A 55 -2.10 41.11 9.05
CA ASN A 55 -1.23 42.25 9.33
C ASN A 55 0.26 41.97 9.07
N LEU A 56 0.63 40.74 8.69
CA LEU A 56 2.01 40.40 8.37
C LEU A 56 2.34 40.84 6.94
N THR A 57 3.34 41.72 6.78
CA THR A 57 3.79 42.11 5.45
C THR A 57 4.60 41.00 4.80
N CYS A 58 4.58 40.96 3.46
CA CYS A 58 5.30 39.93 2.71
C CYS A 58 6.80 39.84 3.05
N PRO A 59 7.56 40.96 3.15
CA PRO A 59 8.97 40.89 3.52
C PRO A 59 9.18 40.31 4.91
N VAL A 60 8.34 40.66 5.89
CA VAL A 60 8.44 40.14 7.25
C VAL A 60 8.15 38.65 7.27
N CYS A 61 7.13 38.19 6.54
CA CYS A 61 6.85 36.76 6.42
C CYS A 61 8.06 35.99 5.87
N LYS A 62 8.63 36.45 4.74
CA LYS A 62 9.78 35.78 4.13
C LYS A 62 10.97 35.72 5.08
N VAL A 63 11.28 36.82 5.78
CA VAL A 63 12.35 36.86 6.78
C VAL A 63 12.10 35.85 7.90
N LEU A 64 10.88 35.74 8.42
CA LEU A 64 10.55 34.78 9.49
C LEU A 64 10.74 33.33 9.03
N PHE A 65 10.25 32.96 7.86
CA PHE A 65 10.41 31.60 7.34
C PHE A 65 11.84 31.29 6.90
N THR A 66 12.61 32.29 6.44
CA THR A 66 14.06 32.10 6.20
C THR A 66 14.82 31.89 7.51
N ILE A 67 14.47 32.62 8.58
CA ILE A 67 15.07 32.37 9.91
C ILE A 67 14.72 30.96 10.41
N LEU A 68 13.47 30.53 10.23
CA LEU A 68 13.04 29.18 10.59
C LEU A 68 13.80 28.11 9.80
N ASP A 69 13.94 28.30 8.48
CA ASP A 69 14.69 27.41 7.60
C ASP A 69 16.14 27.24 8.08
N VAL A 70 16.83 28.36 8.33
CA VAL A 70 18.21 28.35 8.87
C VAL A 70 18.28 27.71 10.25
N ALA A 71 17.31 27.97 11.13
CA ALA A 71 17.29 27.39 12.47
C ALA A 71 17.14 25.86 12.42
N LEU A 72 16.35 25.34 11.50
CA LEU A 72 16.13 23.91 11.31
C LEU A 72 17.28 23.20 10.57
N LEU A 73 18.31 23.91 10.10
CA LEU A 73 19.57 23.28 9.65
C LEU A 73 20.45 22.76 10.81
N SER A 74 20.12 23.13 12.05
CA SER A 74 20.82 22.68 13.25
C SER A 74 20.21 21.39 13.79
N ASP A 75 21.01 20.32 13.87
CA ASP A 75 20.62 19.02 14.44
C ASP A 75 20.03 19.15 15.86
N VAL A 76 20.58 20.05 16.69
CA VAL A 76 20.05 20.32 18.05
C VAL A 76 18.63 20.88 18.00
N ASN A 77 18.27 21.65 16.97
CA ASN A 77 16.92 22.18 16.82
C ASN A 77 15.97 21.13 16.27
N GLU A 78 16.42 20.29 15.32
CA GLU A 78 15.64 19.14 14.84
C GLU A 78 15.33 18.17 15.99
N GLU A 79 16.31 17.85 16.84
CA GLU A 79 16.14 17.02 18.04
C GLU A 79 15.09 17.60 18.99
N ARG A 80 15.11 18.92 19.22
CA ARG A 80 14.10 19.59 20.05
C ARG A 80 12.69 19.48 19.47
N VAL A 81 12.56 19.58 18.15
CA VAL A 81 11.27 19.40 17.47
C VAL A 81 10.80 17.95 17.62
N ALA A 82 11.62 16.97 17.30
CA ALA A 82 11.28 15.55 17.45
C ALA A 82 10.88 15.21 18.89
N ARG A 83 11.64 15.69 19.87
CA ARG A 83 11.30 15.50 21.29
C ARG A 83 9.96 16.12 21.66
N ALA A 84 9.67 17.34 21.19
CA ALA A 84 8.39 17.99 21.49
C ALA A 84 7.20 17.24 20.86
N VAL A 85 7.36 16.72 19.64
CA VAL A 85 6.36 15.86 18.99
C VAL A 85 6.21 14.54 19.73
N GLY A 86 7.31 13.90 20.16
CA GLY A 86 7.27 12.69 20.97
C GLY A 86 6.51 12.87 22.28
N GLU A 87 6.75 13.98 22.99
CA GLU A 87 5.99 14.34 24.20
C GLU A 87 4.50 14.60 23.91
N ALA A 88 4.17 15.20 22.76
CA ALA A 88 2.78 15.36 22.34
C ALA A 88 2.11 14.00 22.06
N CYS A 89 2.79 13.10 21.35
CA CYS A 89 2.32 11.74 21.08
C CYS A 89 1.99 10.99 22.39
N ILE A 90 2.86 11.09 23.40
CA ILE A 90 2.67 10.48 24.73
C ILE A 90 1.44 11.07 25.43
N ARG A 91 1.33 12.40 25.48
CA ARG A 91 0.24 13.10 26.17
C ARG A 91 -1.13 12.91 25.52
N LEU A 92 -1.14 12.72 24.21
CA LEU A 92 -2.35 12.44 23.42
C LEU A 92 -2.70 10.95 23.40
N HIS A 93 -1.90 10.10 24.05
CA HIS A 93 -2.10 8.64 24.12
C HIS A 93 -2.19 7.98 22.73
N LEU A 94 -1.40 8.46 21.76
CA LEU A 94 -1.40 7.92 20.39
C LEU A 94 -0.70 6.55 20.29
N ALA A 95 0.33 6.34 21.11
CA ALA A 95 1.03 5.07 21.25
C ALA A 95 1.73 4.99 22.63
N GLU A 96 2.30 3.83 22.95
CA GLU A 96 3.16 3.69 24.13
C GLU A 96 4.39 4.59 24.04
N GLU A 97 4.90 5.04 25.19
CA GLU A 97 5.97 6.05 25.26
C GLU A 97 7.20 5.69 24.42
N ARG A 98 7.60 4.42 24.48
CA ARG A 98 8.72 3.90 23.71
C ARG A 98 8.50 4.09 22.20
N VAL A 99 7.32 3.72 21.70
CA VAL A 99 6.96 3.85 20.28
C VAL A 99 6.94 5.31 19.87
N CYS A 100 6.30 6.18 20.65
CA CYS A 100 6.27 7.63 20.39
C CYS A 100 7.69 8.23 20.29
N ARG A 101 8.60 7.90 21.21
CA ARG A 101 9.97 8.41 21.18
C ARG A 101 10.78 7.85 20.00
N GLN A 102 10.65 6.55 19.73
CA GLN A 102 11.43 5.90 18.67
C GLN A 102 10.98 6.32 17.27
N ILE A 103 9.67 6.40 17.02
CA ILE A 103 9.15 6.79 15.71
C ILE A 103 9.47 8.26 15.38
N THR A 104 9.34 9.16 16.36
CA THR A 104 9.61 10.60 16.15
C THR A 104 11.08 10.87 15.89
N GLU A 105 11.98 10.12 16.55
CA GLU A 105 13.41 10.18 16.28
C GLU A 105 13.76 9.58 14.91
N LEU A 106 13.18 8.44 14.54
CA LEU A 106 13.44 7.80 13.25
C LEU A 106 13.02 8.68 12.06
N PHE A 107 11.88 9.36 12.17
CA PHE A 107 11.35 10.23 11.12
C PHE A 107 11.99 11.62 11.09
N ARG A 108 12.65 12.04 12.18
CA ARG A 108 13.12 13.41 12.42
C ARG A 108 13.79 14.05 11.21
N ASP A 109 14.90 13.46 10.77
CA ASP A 109 15.79 14.10 9.81
C ASP A 109 15.10 14.27 8.44
N ASP A 110 14.42 13.24 7.94
CA ASP A 110 13.82 13.22 6.61
C ASP A 110 12.49 13.99 6.57
N PHE A 111 11.65 13.83 7.58
CA PHE A 111 10.35 14.49 7.62
C PHE A 111 10.49 16.00 7.82
N ILE A 112 11.35 16.45 8.74
CA ILE A 112 11.61 17.89 8.95
C ILE A 112 12.17 18.51 7.68
N ARG A 113 13.08 17.81 6.99
CA ARG A 113 13.63 18.30 5.73
C ARG A 113 12.59 18.40 4.61
N ALA A 114 11.72 17.40 4.48
CA ALA A 114 10.63 17.46 3.52
C ALA A 114 9.71 18.67 3.80
N LEU A 115 9.41 18.97 5.06
CA LEU A 115 8.65 20.15 5.47
C LEU A 115 9.38 21.47 5.15
N GLN A 116 10.69 21.56 5.44
CA GLN A 116 11.52 22.74 5.07
C GLN A 116 11.48 23.02 3.57
N GLN A 117 11.50 21.97 2.75
CA GLN A 117 11.50 22.06 1.30
C GLN A 117 10.10 22.16 0.68
N SER A 118 9.05 22.21 1.49
CA SER A 118 7.66 22.31 1.05
C SER A 118 6.90 23.35 1.88
N LEU A 119 6.10 22.91 2.86
CA LEU A 119 5.16 23.75 3.61
C LEU A 119 5.83 24.91 4.35
N LEU A 120 7.06 24.71 4.83
CA LEU A 120 7.83 25.74 5.57
C LEU A 120 8.73 26.57 4.65
N TRP A 121 8.76 26.28 3.35
CA TRP A 121 9.56 27.05 2.40
C TRP A 121 9.02 28.49 2.34
N PRO A 122 9.87 29.54 2.39
CA PRO A 122 9.39 30.92 2.51
C PRO A 122 8.42 31.37 1.41
N SER A 123 8.54 30.84 0.19
CA SER A 123 7.57 31.14 -0.88
C SER A 123 6.20 30.49 -0.62
N GLU A 124 6.18 29.20 -0.28
CA GLU A 124 4.96 28.42 -0.05
C GLU A 124 4.21 28.93 1.18
N ALA A 125 4.90 29.01 2.32
CA ALA A 125 4.32 29.42 3.59
C ALA A 125 3.74 30.84 3.51
N CYS A 126 4.46 31.78 2.89
CA CYS A 126 3.99 33.16 2.78
C CYS A 126 2.90 33.35 1.73
N ALA A 127 2.87 32.53 0.68
CA ALA A 127 1.75 32.51 -0.26
C ALA A 127 0.45 32.09 0.44
N LEU A 128 0.52 31.10 1.35
CA LEU A 128 -0.60 30.64 2.15
C LEU A 128 -1.04 31.66 3.21
N LEU A 129 -0.09 32.24 3.95
CA LEU A 129 -0.38 33.11 5.10
C LEU A 129 -0.68 34.57 4.75
N VAL A 130 0.03 35.14 3.76
CA VAL A 130 -0.08 36.56 3.36
C VAL A 130 -0.85 36.73 2.06
N GLY A 131 -0.85 35.70 1.21
CA GLY A 131 -1.57 35.66 -0.05
C GLY A 131 -0.66 35.49 -1.27
N ARG A 132 -1.29 35.21 -2.43
CA ARG A 132 -0.62 34.87 -3.70
C ARG A 132 0.34 35.94 -4.25
N SER A 133 0.25 37.18 -3.78
CA SER A 133 1.22 38.23 -4.13
C SER A 133 2.58 38.05 -3.44
N CYS A 134 2.67 37.22 -2.40
CA CYS A 134 3.90 37.00 -1.62
C CYS A 134 4.67 35.72 -2.00
N GLY A 135 4.11 34.86 -2.83
CA GLY A 135 4.76 33.62 -3.28
C GLY A 135 3.81 32.77 -4.12
N ARG A 136 4.20 31.52 -4.34
CA ARG A 136 3.39 30.48 -4.96
C ARG A 136 3.09 29.41 -3.91
N PHE A 137 1.87 28.87 -3.92
CA PHE A 137 1.49 27.70 -3.14
C PHE A 137 1.03 26.61 -4.11
N ASP A 138 1.84 25.58 -4.33
CA ASP A 138 1.57 24.53 -5.32
C ASP A 138 1.78 23.09 -4.81
N ILE A 139 1.91 22.92 -3.50
CA ILE A 139 1.84 21.62 -2.84
C ILE A 139 0.57 20.88 -3.29
N TYR A 140 0.76 19.70 -3.89
CA TYR A 140 -0.31 18.88 -4.47
C TYR A 140 -1.19 19.57 -5.52
N ALA A 141 -0.67 20.59 -6.21
CA ALA A 141 -1.39 21.22 -7.31
C ALA A 141 -1.76 20.22 -8.42
N PRO A 142 -2.92 20.34 -9.06
CA PRO A 142 -3.30 19.48 -10.17
C PRO A 142 -2.32 19.56 -11.34
N TRP A 143 -2.04 18.41 -11.94
CA TRP A 143 -1.16 18.26 -13.10
C TRP A 143 -1.70 17.19 -14.03
N ASN A 144 -1.32 17.26 -15.31
CA ASN A 144 -1.74 16.32 -16.35
C ASN A 144 -0.53 15.77 -17.12
N VAL A 145 -0.60 14.51 -17.50
CA VAL A 145 0.32 13.88 -18.45
C VAL A 145 -0.04 14.24 -19.89
N THR A 146 0.91 14.07 -20.82
CA THR A 146 0.65 14.28 -22.24
C THR A 146 0.62 12.95 -22.98
N LEU A 147 -0.56 12.58 -23.49
CA LEU A 147 -0.70 11.45 -24.40
C LEU A 147 -0.16 11.79 -25.81
N PRO A 148 0.36 10.81 -26.56
CA PRO A 148 0.74 11.00 -27.95
C PRO A 148 -0.49 11.33 -28.80
N ARG A 149 -0.29 12.07 -29.89
CA ARG A 149 -1.36 12.45 -30.85
C ARG A 149 -1.82 11.28 -31.76
N ILE A 150 -1.53 10.04 -31.37
CA ILE A 150 -1.93 8.84 -32.10
C ILE A 150 -3.37 8.51 -31.69
N PRO A 151 -4.32 8.44 -32.64
CA PRO A 151 -5.72 8.13 -32.34
C PRO A 151 -5.85 6.81 -31.59
N LYS A 152 -6.70 6.80 -30.56
CA LYS A 152 -7.07 5.58 -29.84
C LYS A 152 -7.70 4.57 -30.82
N PRO A 153 -7.19 3.34 -30.93
CA PRO A 153 -7.79 2.32 -31.78
C PRO A 153 -9.25 1.99 -31.40
N PRO A 154 -10.07 1.48 -32.33
CA PRO A 154 -11.41 1.01 -32.01
C PRO A 154 -11.39 -0.07 -30.93
N VAL A 155 -12.29 0.05 -29.96
CA VAL A 155 -12.42 -0.90 -28.85
C VAL A 155 -12.97 -2.23 -29.38
N THR A 156 -12.23 -3.31 -29.16
CA THR A 156 -12.68 -4.68 -29.46
C THR A 156 -12.91 -5.39 -28.13
N PRO A 157 -14.15 -5.81 -27.80
CA PRO A 157 -14.41 -6.55 -26.58
C PRO A 157 -13.56 -7.83 -26.51
N PRO A 158 -13.03 -8.20 -25.33
CA PRO A 158 -12.32 -9.45 -25.18
C PRO A 158 -13.25 -10.63 -25.44
N SER A 159 -12.75 -11.63 -26.16
CA SER A 159 -13.45 -12.90 -26.40
C SER A 159 -12.72 -14.03 -25.68
N PRO A 160 -13.44 -15.00 -25.10
CA PRO A 160 -12.80 -16.17 -24.51
C PRO A 160 -11.90 -16.89 -25.52
N PRO A 161 -10.77 -17.45 -25.07
CA PRO A 161 -9.89 -18.20 -25.95
C PRO A 161 -10.59 -19.45 -26.48
N LYS A 162 -10.16 -19.93 -27.65
CA LYS A 162 -10.72 -21.15 -28.25
C LYS A 162 -10.51 -22.36 -27.33
N PRO A 163 -11.42 -23.34 -27.31
CA PRO A 163 -11.21 -24.58 -26.55
C PRO A 163 -9.85 -25.22 -26.87
N GLY A 164 -9.10 -25.56 -25.84
CA GLY A 164 -7.76 -26.15 -25.98
C GLY A 164 -6.63 -25.14 -26.25
N ALA A 165 -6.89 -23.83 -26.25
CA ALA A 165 -5.83 -22.83 -26.29
C ALA A 165 -4.88 -22.97 -25.09
N PRO A 166 -3.56 -22.79 -25.27
CA PRO A 166 -2.60 -22.79 -24.18
C PRO A 166 -2.95 -21.75 -23.10
N GLN A 167 -2.66 -22.08 -21.84
CA GLN A 167 -2.80 -21.16 -20.71
C GLN A 167 -1.46 -21.05 -19.98
N SER A 168 -1.21 -19.89 -19.39
CA SER A 168 -0.09 -19.67 -18.49
C SER A 168 -0.57 -19.60 -17.04
N ARG A 169 0.16 -20.24 -16.13
CA ARG A 169 -0.09 -20.20 -14.68
C ARG A 169 0.94 -19.27 -14.02
N VAL A 170 0.46 -18.17 -13.45
CA VAL A 170 1.30 -17.11 -12.88
C VAL A 170 1.14 -17.11 -11.36
N LEU A 171 2.22 -17.39 -10.64
CA LEU A 171 2.23 -17.26 -9.18
C LEU A 171 2.29 -15.77 -8.82
N PHE A 172 1.49 -15.36 -7.84
CA PHE A 172 1.46 -13.99 -7.34
C PHE A 172 1.73 -13.97 -5.84
N LEU A 173 2.82 -13.31 -5.46
CA LEU A 173 3.27 -13.13 -4.08
C LEU A 173 3.17 -11.65 -3.71
N THR A 174 2.67 -11.33 -2.52
CA THR A 174 2.57 -9.94 -2.05
C THR A 174 2.50 -9.89 -0.54
N ASP A 175 2.99 -8.80 0.05
CA ASP A 175 2.81 -8.48 1.47
C ASP A 175 3.26 -9.63 2.37
N ILE A 176 4.54 -9.99 2.23
CA ILE A 176 5.19 -11.08 2.98
C ILE A 176 5.29 -10.73 4.45
N HIS A 177 5.70 -9.49 4.73
CA HIS A 177 5.99 -8.96 6.07
C HIS A 177 6.64 -9.99 6.99
N TRP A 178 7.90 -10.29 6.68
CA TRP A 178 8.70 -11.13 7.55
C TRP A 178 9.11 -10.34 8.79
N ASP A 179 8.68 -10.84 9.95
CA ASP A 179 9.14 -10.37 11.25
C ASP A 179 10.30 -11.23 11.76
N GLN A 180 11.50 -10.64 11.76
CA GLN A 180 12.70 -11.27 12.31
C GLN A 180 12.61 -11.54 13.82
N ASP A 181 11.82 -10.76 14.56
CA ASP A 181 11.70 -10.83 16.03
C ASP A 181 10.43 -11.54 16.50
N TYR A 182 9.69 -12.19 15.60
CA TYR A 182 8.50 -12.96 15.95
C TYR A 182 8.84 -14.03 16.99
N ALA A 183 8.16 -13.99 18.14
CA ALA A 183 8.42 -14.83 19.28
C ALA A 183 7.17 -15.64 19.67
N VAL A 184 7.25 -16.96 19.50
CA VAL A 184 6.17 -17.88 19.88
C VAL A 184 5.89 -17.79 21.38
N GLY A 185 4.61 -17.75 21.75
CA GLY A 185 4.17 -17.65 23.15
C GLY A 185 4.15 -16.24 23.73
N SER A 186 4.71 -15.23 23.05
CA SER A 186 4.58 -13.82 23.45
C SER A 186 3.13 -13.32 23.32
N SER A 187 2.82 -12.16 23.89
CA SER A 187 1.47 -11.60 23.79
C SER A 187 1.14 -11.20 22.36
N ALA A 188 0.05 -11.77 21.82
CA ALA A 188 -0.53 -11.34 20.54
C ALA A 188 -1.44 -10.11 20.71
N ASP A 189 -1.82 -9.77 21.95
CA ASP A 189 -2.75 -8.70 22.30
C ASP A 189 -2.03 -7.58 23.10
N CYS A 190 -0.87 -7.17 22.61
CA CYS A 190 -0.07 -6.10 23.21
C CYS A 190 -0.61 -4.69 22.84
N LYS A 191 -0.06 -3.65 23.47
CA LYS A 191 -0.46 -2.26 23.19
C LYS A 191 0.25 -1.64 21.99
N ASP A 192 1.44 -2.14 21.63
CA ASP A 192 2.20 -1.64 20.49
C ASP A 192 1.49 -1.92 19.14
N PRO A 193 1.79 -1.17 18.07
CA PRO A 193 1.14 -1.37 16.76
C PRO A 193 1.41 -2.74 16.11
N LEU A 194 2.51 -3.40 16.48
CA LEU A 194 2.84 -4.78 16.10
C LEU A 194 3.17 -5.58 17.36
N CYS A 195 2.56 -6.76 17.48
CA CYS A 195 2.70 -7.67 18.62
C CYS A 195 3.38 -8.99 18.21
N CYS A 196 3.27 -10.03 19.05
CA CYS A 196 3.89 -11.33 18.83
C CYS A 196 5.43 -11.30 18.82
N ARG A 197 6.04 -10.34 19.52
CA ARG A 197 7.50 -10.20 19.66
C ARG A 197 7.89 -10.40 21.12
N ASN A 198 9.17 -10.65 21.41
CA ASN A 198 9.65 -10.74 22.80
C ASN A 198 9.32 -9.47 23.61
N GLU A 199 9.40 -8.30 22.99
CA GLU A 199 9.06 -7.01 23.59
C GLU A 199 7.55 -6.83 23.87
N SER A 200 6.68 -7.64 23.27
CA SER A 200 5.24 -7.65 23.55
C SER A 200 4.91 -8.22 24.93
N GLY A 201 5.89 -8.83 25.62
CA GLY A 201 5.72 -9.45 26.93
C GLY A 201 4.97 -10.78 26.89
N SER A 202 4.67 -11.32 28.06
CA SER A 202 3.87 -12.54 28.20
C SER A 202 2.37 -12.21 28.21
N PRO A 203 1.52 -13.04 27.58
CA PRO A 203 0.07 -12.84 27.62
C PRO A 203 -0.47 -12.99 29.05
N SER A 204 -1.41 -12.13 29.45
CA SER A 204 -2.22 -12.35 30.65
C SER A 204 -3.24 -13.49 30.43
N TRP A 205 -3.91 -13.93 31.50
CA TRP A 205 -4.85 -15.06 31.46
C TRP A 205 -5.99 -14.93 30.44
N ASN A 206 -6.31 -13.71 30.01
CA ASN A 206 -7.34 -13.37 29.04
C ASN A 206 -6.80 -12.91 27.67
N GLN A 207 -5.49 -12.96 27.47
CA GLN A 207 -4.84 -12.58 26.21
C GLN A 207 -4.38 -13.81 25.43
N ARG A 208 -4.34 -13.67 24.11
CA ARG A 208 -3.87 -14.72 23.22
C ARG A 208 -2.34 -14.74 23.20
N ALA A 209 -1.79 -15.94 23.23
CA ALA A 209 -0.37 -16.19 23.01
C ALA A 209 -0.09 -16.30 21.50
N ALA A 210 1.08 -15.86 21.07
CA ALA A 210 1.52 -15.97 19.69
C ALA A 210 1.70 -17.44 19.28
N GLY A 211 1.01 -17.86 18.21
CA GLY A 211 1.11 -19.20 17.61
C GLY A 211 2.46 -19.46 16.94
N PHE A 212 2.75 -20.71 16.63
CA PHE A 212 4.05 -21.09 16.02
C PHE A 212 4.18 -20.64 14.57
N TRP A 213 3.10 -20.78 13.79
CA TRP A 213 3.03 -20.45 12.36
C TRP A 213 2.56 -19.01 12.08
N GLY A 214 2.15 -18.28 13.11
CA GLY A 214 1.48 -16.97 12.98
C GLY A 214 0.27 -16.90 13.90
N SER A 215 -0.32 -15.71 13.99
CA SER A 215 -1.43 -15.43 14.93
C SER A 215 -2.47 -14.52 14.31
N TYR A 216 -3.75 -14.79 14.61
CA TYR A 216 -4.86 -13.91 14.25
C TYR A 216 -4.90 -12.66 15.14
N SER A 217 -4.00 -11.71 14.88
CA SER A 217 -3.91 -10.43 15.56
C SER A 217 -3.13 -9.42 14.70
N LYS A 218 -2.73 -8.29 15.28
CA LYS A 218 -1.76 -7.34 14.73
C LYS A 218 -0.34 -7.89 14.86
N CYS A 219 -0.09 -9.00 14.18
CA CYS A 219 1.18 -9.70 14.14
C CYS A 219 1.56 -10.02 12.70
N ASP A 220 2.86 -10.02 12.43
CA ASP A 220 3.47 -10.43 11.17
C ASP A 220 4.02 -11.85 11.25
N LEU A 221 4.69 -12.33 10.21
CA LEU A 221 5.05 -13.74 10.08
C LEU A 221 6.48 -14.06 10.53
N PRO A 222 6.71 -15.21 11.21
CA PRO A 222 8.05 -15.75 11.35
C PRO A 222 8.57 -16.31 10.02
N LEU A 223 9.90 -16.29 9.82
CA LEU A 223 10.54 -16.78 8.58
C LEU A 223 10.11 -18.21 8.20
N ARG A 224 9.89 -19.07 9.20
CA ARG A 224 9.46 -20.46 8.99
C ARG A 224 8.15 -20.58 8.19
N THR A 225 7.22 -19.66 8.39
CA THR A 225 5.93 -19.66 7.67
C THR A 225 6.11 -19.20 6.24
N VAL A 226 6.99 -18.21 6.03
CA VAL A 226 7.37 -17.74 4.69
C VAL A 226 8.08 -18.85 3.90
N GLU A 227 9.02 -19.57 4.52
CA GLU A 227 9.71 -20.71 3.91
C GLU A 227 8.73 -21.85 3.59
N ASN A 228 7.86 -22.22 4.54
CA ASN A 228 6.84 -23.25 4.33
C ASN A 228 5.86 -22.88 3.21
N MET A 229 5.47 -21.61 3.08
CA MET A 229 4.67 -21.11 1.96
C MET A 229 5.38 -21.32 0.62
N LEU A 230 6.67 -20.96 0.52
CA LEU A 230 7.45 -21.11 -0.70
C LEU A 230 7.66 -22.58 -1.08
N GLU A 231 7.90 -23.46 -0.09
CA GLU A 231 7.93 -24.91 -0.31
C GLU A 231 6.60 -25.43 -0.88
N ASN A 232 5.48 -24.96 -0.33
CA ASN A 232 4.17 -25.34 -0.82
C ASN A 232 3.94 -24.83 -2.25
N ALA A 233 4.20 -23.56 -2.51
CA ALA A 233 4.08 -22.96 -3.83
C ALA A 233 4.95 -23.70 -4.86
N ALA A 234 6.18 -24.09 -4.52
CA ALA A 234 7.03 -24.89 -5.41
C ALA A 234 6.41 -26.26 -5.74
N ARG A 235 5.73 -26.90 -4.79
CA ARG A 235 5.06 -28.21 -4.98
C ARG A 235 3.74 -28.10 -5.75
N THR A 236 3.00 -26.99 -5.60
CA THR A 236 1.69 -26.77 -6.23
C THR A 236 1.79 -26.36 -7.71
N GLY A 237 3.00 -26.04 -8.19
CA GLY A 237 3.27 -25.72 -9.60
C GLY A 237 2.97 -26.86 -10.58
N PRO A 238 3.33 -26.71 -11.86
CA PRO A 238 4.29 -25.74 -12.41
C PRO A 238 3.73 -24.33 -12.60
N TRP A 239 4.64 -23.36 -12.60
CA TRP A 239 4.40 -21.94 -12.89
C TRP A 239 5.18 -21.55 -14.14
N ASP A 240 4.66 -20.62 -14.94
CA ASP A 240 5.40 -20.07 -16.08
C ASP A 240 6.33 -18.93 -15.63
N TRP A 241 5.86 -18.09 -14.71
CA TRP A 241 6.64 -17.02 -14.05
C TRP A 241 5.95 -16.57 -12.76
N VAL A 242 6.57 -15.63 -12.05
CA VAL A 242 6.08 -15.09 -10.77
C VAL A 242 5.99 -13.57 -10.85
N TYR A 243 4.90 -13.01 -10.32
CA TYR A 243 4.80 -11.60 -9.94
C TYR A 243 4.94 -11.46 -8.44
N TRP A 244 5.75 -10.50 -7.98
CA TRP A 244 6.00 -10.29 -6.56
C TRP A 244 5.92 -8.82 -6.18
N THR A 245 4.84 -8.37 -5.55
CA THR A 245 4.54 -6.93 -5.43
C THR A 245 4.99 -6.29 -4.12
N GLY A 246 6.11 -6.73 -3.54
CA GLY A 246 6.78 -6.02 -2.44
C GLY A 246 6.19 -6.28 -1.04
N ASP A 247 6.48 -5.37 -0.12
CA ASP A 247 6.22 -5.41 1.32
C ASP A 247 6.83 -6.63 2.02
N ILE A 248 8.16 -6.56 2.11
CA ILE A 248 9.02 -7.56 2.74
C ILE A 248 9.16 -7.30 4.26
N PRO A 249 9.51 -6.08 4.71
CA PRO A 249 9.74 -5.81 6.13
C PRO A 249 8.43 -5.79 6.93
N ALA A 250 8.49 -6.16 8.21
CA ALA A 250 7.35 -6.13 9.12
C ALA A 250 6.85 -4.71 9.47
N HIS A 251 5.78 -4.62 10.24
CA HIS A 251 5.17 -3.37 10.71
C HIS A 251 5.82 -2.78 11.99
N ASN A 252 7.07 -3.13 12.30
CA ASN A 252 7.85 -2.52 13.41
C ASN A 252 8.42 -1.15 13.03
N ILE A 253 7.62 -0.30 12.39
CA ILE A 253 8.03 0.92 11.67
C ILE A 253 8.69 1.99 12.55
N TRP A 254 8.62 1.86 13.87
CA TRP A 254 9.26 2.75 14.82
C TRP A 254 10.71 2.35 15.12
N SER A 255 11.15 1.15 14.73
CA SER A 255 12.45 0.57 15.11
C SER A 255 13.22 -0.08 13.96
N GLN A 256 13.05 0.43 12.73
CA GLN A 256 13.74 -0.09 11.54
C GLN A 256 15.03 0.65 11.22
N THR A 257 15.99 -0.06 10.63
CA THR A 257 17.25 0.52 10.12
C THR A 257 17.49 0.09 8.68
N ARG A 258 18.24 0.88 7.90
CA ARG A 258 18.57 0.51 6.51
C ARG A 258 19.24 -0.85 6.41
N LYS A 259 20.12 -1.17 7.36
CA LYS A 259 20.79 -2.48 7.42
C LYS A 259 19.79 -3.61 7.56
N GLN A 260 18.76 -3.44 8.39
CA GLN A 260 17.69 -4.41 8.55
C GLN A 260 16.89 -4.57 7.26
N GLN A 261 16.41 -3.47 6.66
CA GLN A 261 15.65 -3.51 5.39
C GLN A 261 16.41 -4.25 4.28
N LEU A 262 17.71 -3.95 4.10
CA LEU A 262 18.55 -4.61 3.11
C LEU A 262 18.79 -6.09 3.42
N SER A 263 18.94 -6.44 4.70
CA SER A 263 19.07 -7.83 5.12
C SER A 263 17.80 -8.61 4.82
N GLU A 264 16.63 -8.06 5.14
CA GLU A 264 15.33 -8.68 4.88
C GLU A 264 15.06 -8.84 3.39
N LEU A 265 15.31 -7.80 2.59
CA LEU A 265 15.28 -7.85 1.13
C LEU A 265 16.14 -9.01 0.59
N THR A 266 17.39 -9.10 1.06
CA THR A 266 18.34 -10.13 0.61
C THR A 266 17.89 -11.53 0.99
N VAL A 267 17.48 -11.74 2.24
CA VAL A 267 17.05 -13.05 2.74
C VAL A 267 15.84 -13.54 1.98
N ILE A 268 14.80 -12.70 1.85
CA ILE A 268 13.55 -13.11 1.21
C ILE A 268 13.75 -13.30 -0.30
N THR A 269 14.50 -12.42 -0.98
CA THR A 269 14.83 -12.59 -2.40
C THR A 269 15.54 -13.93 -2.65
N ARG A 270 16.53 -14.27 -1.82
CA ARG A 270 17.29 -15.53 -1.95
C ARG A 270 16.47 -16.75 -1.56
N LEU A 271 15.54 -16.63 -0.61
CA LEU A 271 14.62 -17.70 -0.25
C LEU A 271 13.66 -18.01 -1.41
N ILE A 272 13.08 -16.97 -2.04
CA ILE A 272 12.28 -17.11 -3.26
C ILE A 272 13.08 -17.80 -4.36
N HIS A 273 14.31 -17.34 -4.63
CA HIS A 273 15.18 -17.96 -5.63
C HIS A 273 15.50 -19.44 -5.30
N ARG A 274 15.75 -19.76 -4.03
CA ARG A 274 16.06 -21.13 -3.58
C ARG A 274 14.91 -22.10 -3.88
N HIS A 275 13.67 -21.72 -3.57
CA HIS A 275 12.52 -22.62 -3.67
C HIS A 275 11.88 -22.63 -5.06
N LEU A 276 11.91 -21.51 -5.78
CA LEU A 276 11.32 -21.39 -7.12
C LEU A 276 12.32 -21.66 -8.25
N GLY A 277 13.61 -21.78 -7.92
CA GLY A 277 14.67 -22.19 -8.85
C GLY A 277 14.81 -21.24 -10.05
N ASN A 278 14.72 -21.80 -11.25
CA ASN A 278 14.95 -21.07 -12.50
C ASN A 278 13.77 -20.20 -12.96
N LEU A 279 12.66 -20.17 -12.21
CA LEU A 279 11.52 -19.31 -12.55
C LEU A 279 11.93 -17.85 -12.54
N LYS A 280 11.47 -17.10 -13.54
CA LYS A 280 11.64 -15.65 -13.58
C LYS A 280 10.63 -15.00 -12.65
N VAL A 281 11.12 -14.17 -11.74
CA VAL A 281 10.32 -13.39 -10.80
C VAL A 281 10.40 -11.92 -11.23
N TYR A 282 9.25 -11.29 -11.41
CA TYR A 282 9.14 -9.87 -11.72
C TYR A 282 8.63 -9.13 -10.49
N PRO A 283 9.53 -8.54 -9.68
CA PRO A 283 9.13 -7.82 -8.48
C PRO A 283 8.60 -6.41 -8.75
N ALA A 284 7.79 -5.88 -7.84
CA ALA A 284 7.50 -4.46 -7.65
C ALA A 284 7.87 -4.06 -6.22
N ILE A 285 8.04 -2.75 -6.00
CA ILE A 285 8.43 -2.19 -4.71
C ILE A 285 7.17 -1.79 -3.95
N GLY A 286 7.05 -2.25 -2.71
CA GLY A 286 6.03 -1.83 -1.75
C GLY A 286 6.48 -0.65 -0.89
N ASN A 287 5.65 -0.28 0.08
CA ASN A 287 5.85 0.92 0.87
C ASN A 287 6.65 0.67 2.16
N HIS A 288 6.81 -0.60 2.56
CA HIS A 288 7.61 -1.02 3.70
C HIS A 288 9.10 -1.27 3.36
N GLU A 289 9.54 -1.29 2.10
CA GLU A 289 10.95 -1.55 1.78
C GLU A 289 11.91 -0.45 2.26
N SER A 290 11.45 0.80 2.35
CA SER A 290 12.27 1.93 2.80
C SER A 290 12.16 2.14 4.31
N THR A 291 13.12 2.86 4.88
CA THR A 291 13.05 3.37 6.25
C THR A 291 13.48 4.84 6.27
N PRO A 292 12.69 5.75 6.87
CA PRO A 292 11.39 5.50 7.52
C PRO A 292 10.33 4.96 6.55
N VAL A 293 9.31 4.26 7.06
CA VAL A 293 8.25 3.67 6.20
C VAL A 293 7.63 4.75 5.31
N ASN A 294 7.27 4.39 4.07
CA ASN A 294 6.77 5.30 3.03
C ASN A 294 7.76 6.38 2.54
N SER A 295 8.99 6.45 3.06
CA SER A 295 10.00 7.41 2.62
C SER A 295 10.61 7.02 1.28
N PHE A 296 10.02 7.50 0.18
CA PHE A 296 10.53 7.31 -1.18
C PHE A 296 10.80 8.66 -1.85
N PRO A 297 11.89 9.35 -1.47
CA PRO A 297 12.28 10.59 -2.10
C PRO A 297 12.49 10.40 -3.62
N PRO A 298 11.81 11.20 -4.48
CA PRO A 298 11.99 11.09 -5.92
C PRO A 298 13.42 11.45 -6.38
N PRO A 299 13.81 11.16 -7.64
CA PRO A 299 15.18 11.29 -8.11
C PRO A 299 15.80 12.70 -8.04
N PHE A 300 15.00 13.75 -7.81
CA PHE A 300 15.50 15.10 -7.55
C PHE A 300 16.16 15.25 -6.17
N VAL A 301 15.92 14.32 -5.24
CA VAL A 301 16.61 14.24 -3.96
C VAL A 301 17.89 13.42 -4.14
N HIS A 302 19.01 13.92 -3.65
CA HIS A 302 20.33 13.34 -3.90
C HIS A 302 21.07 12.99 -2.61
N GLY A 303 22.19 12.29 -2.75
CA GLY A 303 23.06 11.92 -1.64
C GLY A 303 22.43 10.86 -0.74
N ASN A 304 22.81 10.88 0.55
CA ASN A 304 22.44 9.82 1.49
C ASN A 304 20.94 9.77 1.81
N ARG A 305 20.18 10.84 1.54
CA ARG A 305 18.72 10.89 1.74
C ARG A 305 17.93 10.25 0.59
N SER A 306 18.55 10.05 -0.58
CA SER A 306 17.90 9.37 -1.70
C SER A 306 17.68 7.87 -1.40
N SER A 307 16.75 7.25 -2.12
CA SER A 307 16.51 5.79 -2.06
C SER A 307 17.54 4.95 -2.81
N ARG A 308 18.68 5.53 -3.23
CA ARG A 308 19.73 4.81 -3.97
C ARG A 308 20.25 3.57 -3.23
N TRP A 309 20.43 3.68 -1.91
CA TRP A 309 20.87 2.55 -1.07
C TRP A 309 19.96 1.32 -1.20
N LEU A 310 18.67 1.53 -1.42
CA LEU A 310 17.66 0.49 -1.58
C LEU A 310 17.63 -0.02 -3.02
N TYR A 311 17.52 0.90 -3.99
CA TYR A 311 17.38 0.55 -5.41
C TYR A 311 18.63 -0.12 -5.99
N ASP A 312 19.82 0.26 -5.52
CA ASP A 312 21.06 -0.39 -5.94
C ASP A 312 21.12 -1.84 -5.45
N THR A 313 20.78 -2.10 -4.17
CA THR A 313 20.72 -3.47 -3.63
C THR A 313 19.61 -4.30 -4.28
N MET A 314 18.44 -3.72 -4.56
CA MET A 314 17.39 -4.40 -5.34
C MET A 314 17.91 -4.78 -6.73
N ALA A 315 18.61 -3.89 -7.41
CA ALA A 315 19.15 -4.18 -8.73
C ALA A 315 20.25 -5.26 -8.70
N GLU A 316 21.00 -5.38 -7.61
CA GLU A 316 21.96 -6.46 -7.39
C GLU A 316 21.26 -7.80 -7.15
N GLU A 317 20.34 -7.87 -6.18
CA GLU A 317 19.67 -9.11 -5.81
C GLU A 317 18.67 -9.59 -6.88
N TRP A 318 18.08 -8.69 -7.68
CA TRP A 318 17.12 -9.03 -8.75
C TRP A 318 17.75 -9.17 -10.14
N ALA A 319 19.07 -8.95 -10.28
CA ALA A 319 19.80 -9.15 -11.53
C ALA A 319 19.63 -10.56 -12.17
N PRO A 320 19.50 -11.66 -11.41
CA PRO A 320 19.25 -12.98 -12.00
C PRO A 320 17.92 -13.07 -12.78
N TRP A 321 16.95 -12.22 -12.45
CA TRP A 321 15.63 -12.22 -13.07
C TRP A 321 15.48 -11.16 -14.16
N LEU A 322 16.11 -9.99 -13.98
CA LEU A 322 15.87 -8.81 -14.80
C LEU A 322 17.00 -8.54 -15.81
N PRO A 323 16.68 -8.12 -17.05
CA PRO A 323 17.69 -7.71 -18.01
C PRO A 323 18.34 -6.37 -17.62
N GLU A 324 19.54 -6.12 -18.11
CA GLU A 324 20.32 -4.91 -17.77
C GLU A 324 19.56 -3.59 -17.98
N GLN A 325 18.74 -3.49 -19.03
CA GLN A 325 17.95 -2.28 -19.28
C GLN A 325 16.87 -2.05 -18.22
N ALA A 326 16.28 -3.12 -17.68
CA ALA A 326 15.34 -3.03 -16.56
C ALA A 326 16.04 -2.60 -15.28
N LEU A 327 17.26 -3.11 -15.03
CA LEU A 327 18.08 -2.74 -13.87
C LEU A 327 18.44 -1.24 -13.87
N LYS A 328 18.58 -0.60 -15.04
CA LYS A 328 18.87 0.85 -15.11
C LYS A 328 17.71 1.71 -14.63
N THR A 329 16.48 1.43 -15.07
CA THR A 329 15.31 2.19 -14.61
C THR A 329 14.96 1.85 -13.16
N LEU A 330 15.21 0.60 -12.74
CA LEU A 330 15.09 0.18 -11.35
C LEU A 330 16.01 1.02 -10.44
N ARG A 331 17.31 1.16 -10.77
CA ARG A 331 18.22 2.04 -10.03
C ARG A 331 17.83 3.53 -10.06
N HIS A 332 17.18 3.97 -11.13
CA HIS A 332 16.77 5.36 -11.28
C HIS A 332 15.57 5.73 -10.40
N GLY A 333 14.52 4.91 -10.40
CA GLY A 333 13.25 5.26 -9.77
C GLY A 333 12.44 4.08 -9.22
N GLY A 334 12.99 2.87 -9.19
CA GLY A 334 12.31 1.73 -8.61
C GLY A 334 11.28 1.05 -9.53
N PHE A 335 11.24 1.40 -10.82
CA PHE A 335 10.30 0.85 -11.81
C PHE A 335 11.03 0.33 -13.04
N TYR A 336 10.42 -0.60 -13.78
CA TYR A 336 11.03 -1.19 -14.97
C TYR A 336 10.03 -1.89 -15.89
N THR A 337 10.48 -2.30 -17.07
CA THR A 337 9.70 -3.15 -17.98
C THR A 337 10.53 -4.29 -18.56
N VAL A 338 9.90 -5.44 -18.80
CA VAL A 338 10.50 -6.62 -19.43
C VAL A 338 9.52 -7.23 -20.43
N GLU A 339 10.03 -7.72 -21.56
CA GLU A 339 9.27 -8.63 -22.41
C GLU A 339 9.34 -10.03 -21.81
N VAL A 340 8.22 -10.50 -21.24
CA VAL A 340 8.15 -11.78 -20.51
C VAL A 340 8.24 -12.94 -21.50
N GLN A 341 7.50 -12.80 -22.60
CA GLN A 341 7.41 -13.73 -23.72
C GLN A 341 7.07 -12.91 -24.98
N PRO A 342 7.28 -13.46 -26.20
CA PRO A 342 6.88 -12.77 -27.43
C PRO A 342 5.43 -12.28 -27.38
N GLY A 343 5.26 -10.96 -27.53
CA GLY A 343 3.95 -10.30 -27.52
C GLY A 343 3.34 -10.05 -26.13
N LEU A 344 4.05 -10.33 -25.03
CA LEU A 344 3.64 -9.98 -23.67
C LEU A 344 4.76 -9.22 -22.94
N ARG A 345 4.44 -8.01 -22.49
CA ARG A 345 5.31 -7.15 -21.71
C ARG A 345 4.76 -6.99 -20.29
N VAL A 346 5.64 -7.04 -19.30
CA VAL A 346 5.33 -6.61 -17.94
C VAL A 346 5.90 -5.21 -17.71
N VAL A 347 5.13 -4.37 -17.02
CA VAL A 347 5.55 -3.07 -16.50
C VAL A 347 5.38 -3.10 -15.00
N SER A 348 6.50 -2.99 -14.27
CA SER A 348 6.53 -2.88 -12.81
C SER A 348 6.64 -1.43 -12.41
N LEU A 349 5.63 -0.91 -11.73
CA LEU A 349 5.54 0.48 -11.27
C LEU A 349 5.97 0.60 -9.81
N ASN A 350 6.66 1.69 -9.49
CA ASN A 350 6.89 2.12 -8.12
C ASN A 350 5.70 2.99 -7.68
N MET A 351 4.74 2.36 -6.99
CA MET A 351 3.50 3.03 -6.57
C MET A 351 3.74 4.01 -5.39
N ASN A 352 4.92 4.01 -4.76
CA ASN A 352 5.25 4.98 -3.72
C ASN A 352 5.31 6.43 -4.23
N PHE A 353 5.45 6.62 -5.54
CA PHE A 353 5.35 7.95 -6.17
C PHE A 353 3.92 8.45 -6.35
N CYS A 354 2.92 7.64 -5.99
CA CYS A 354 1.53 8.04 -5.91
C CYS A 354 0.99 8.07 -4.46
N ALA A 355 1.71 7.46 -3.51
CA ALA A 355 1.26 7.24 -2.15
C ALA A 355 1.01 8.55 -1.40
N ARG A 356 -0.08 8.60 -0.63
CA ARG A 356 -0.42 9.77 0.20
C ARG A 356 0.51 9.91 1.40
N GLU A 357 1.06 8.78 1.83
CA GLU A 357 1.94 8.60 2.98
C GLU A 357 3.40 8.98 2.65
N ASN A 358 3.75 9.08 1.37
CA ASN A 358 5.08 9.52 0.94
C ASN A 358 5.20 11.04 1.08
N TYR A 359 5.65 11.47 2.25
CA TYR A 359 5.78 12.88 2.62
C TYR A 359 6.74 13.68 1.72
N TRP A 360 7.62 13.04 0.95
CA TRP A 360 8.47 13.73 -0.03
C TRP A 360 7.68 14.33 -1.20
N LEU A 361 6.46 13.85 -1.44
CA LEU A 361 5.58 14.39 -2.49
C LEU A 361 5.02 15.78 -2.14
N MET A 362 5.13 16.22 -0.89
CA MET A 362 4.88 17.63 -0.53
C MET A 362 5.85 18.59 -1.23
N VAL A 363 7.08 18.13 -1.52
CA VAL A 363 8.09 18.95 -2.22
C VAL A 363 7.72 19.12 -3.68
N ASN A 364 7.38 18.02 -4.36
CA ASN A 364 6.84 18.04 -5.71
C ASN A 364 6.15 16.70 -6.01
N SER A 365 4.83 16.75 -6.22
CA SER A 365 4.00 15.59 -6.56
C SER A 365 3.73 15.44 -8.06
N THR A 366 4.31 16.29 -8.91
CA THR A 366 4.10 16.26 -10.37
C THR A 366 4.91 15.14 -10.99
N ASP A 367 4.22 14.10 -11.48
CA ASP A 367 4.77 12.87 -12.08
C ASP A 367 6.17 12.50 -11.57
N PRO A 368 6.33 12.11 -10.28
CA PRO A 368 7.65 11.89 -9.72
C PRO A 368 8.43 10.83 -10.51
N ALA A 369 9.70 11.12 -10.80
CA ALA A 369 10.56 10.36 -11.70
C ALA A 369 10.09 10.26 -13.17
N ASN A 370 9.11 11.07 -13.59
CA ASN A 370 8.42 10.98 -14.88
C ASN A 370 7.84 9.58 -15.15
N GLN A 371 7.39 8.89 -14.10
CA GLN A 371 6.98 7.48 -14.19
C GLN A 371 5.75 7.29 -15.09
N LEU A 372 4.74 8.16 -15.01
CA LEU A 372 3.56 8.06 -15.86
C LEU A 372 3.87 8.44 -17.31
N GLN A 373 4.69 9.47 -17.54
CA GLN A 373 5.12 9.80 -18.89
C GLN A 373 5.97 8.67 -19.51
N TRP A 374 6.82 8.02 -18.71
CA TRP A 374 7.54 6.82 -19.13
C TRP A 374 6.59 5.66 -19.44
N LEU A 375 5.57 5.40 -18.60
CA LEU A 375 4.55 4.38 -18.84
C LEU A 375 3.83 4.60 -20.17
N ILE A 376 3.44 5.84 -20.48
CA ILE A 376 2.81 6.21 -21.77
C ILE A 376 3.69 5.81 -22.95
N HIS A 377 5.00 6.06 -22.88
CA HIS A 377 5.92 5.68 -23.95
C HIS A 377 6.02 4.16 -24.13
N ILE A 378 6.04 3.40 -23.02
CA ILE A 378 6.05 1.93 -23.08
C ILE A 378 4.75 1.40 -23.68
N LEU A 379 3.60 1.89 -23.23
CA LEU A 379 2.29 1.46 -23.72
C LEU A 379 2.09 1.79 -25.19
N GLN A 380 2.51 2.99 -25.64
CA GLN A 380 2.43 3.35 -27.04
C GLN A 380 3.32 2.46 -27.91
N ALA A 381 4.56 2.20 -27.48
CA ALA A 381 5.47 1.31 -28.20
C ALA A 381 4.95 -0.14 -28.24
N SER A 382 4.27 -0.61 -27.19
CA SER A 382 3.62 -1.92 -27.16
C SER A 382 2.40 -1.97 -28.08
N GLU A 383 1.56 -0.92 -28.11
CA GLU A 383 0.42 -0.80 -29.04
C GLU A 383 0.89 -0.88 -30.50
N GLU A 384 1.95 -0.16 -30.86
CA GLU A 384 2.54 -0.17 -32.22
C GLU A 384 3.10 -1.54 -32.62
N LYS A 385 3.61 -2.30 -31.66
CA LYS A 385 4.13 -3.67 -31.88
C LYS A 385 3.04 -4.75 -31.80
N GLY A 386 1.83 -4.40 -31.40
CA GLY A 386 0.77 -5.36 -31.08
C GLY A 386 1.08 -6.24 -29.87
N GLU A 387 1.94 -5.79 -28.96
CA GLU A 387 2.17 -6.43 -27.67
C GLU A 387 0.98 -6.22 -26.73
N ARG A 388 0.78 -7.14 -25.80
CA ARG A 388 -0.09 -6.95 -24.62
C ARG A 388 0.74 -6.59 -23.41
N VAL A 389 0.15 -5.86 -22.48
CA VAL A 389 0.83 -5.34 -21.30
C VAL A 389 0.14 -5.79 -20.02
N HIS A 390 0.92 -6.39 -19.12
CA HIS A 390 0.56 -6.56 -17.72
C HIS A 390 1.23 -5.46 -16.89
N ILE A 391 0.46 -4.79 -16.05
CA ILE A 391 0.97 -3.83 -15.08
C ILE A 391 1.00 -4.49 -13.70
N ILE A 392 2.13 -4.42 -13.02
CA ILE A 392 2.27 -4.82 -11.63
C ILE A 392 2.71 -3.62 -10.79
N GLY A 393 2.19 -3.52 -9.56
CA GLY A 393 2.56 -2.49 -8.61
C GLY A 393 2.13 -2.90 -7.21
N HIS A 394 2.47 -2.12 -6.19
CA HIS A 394 2.08 -2.44 -4.82
C HIS A 394 0.73 -1.80 -4.43
N ILE A 395 0.71 -0.48 -4.22
CA ILE A 395 -0.48 0.28 -3.84
C ILE A 395 -1.47 0.35 -5.01
N PRO A 396 -2.74 -0.03 -4.84
CA PRO A 396 -3.72 0.03 -5.91
C PRO A 396 -4.06 1.48 -6.32
N PRO A 397 -4.33 1.76 -7.61
CA PRO A 397 -4.43 3.13 -8.15
C PRO A 397 -5.53 4.00 -7.52
N GLY A 398 -6.62 3.41 -7.02
CA GLY A 398 -7.67 4.15 -6.33
C GLY A 398 -7.20 4.79 -5.02
N LEU A 399 -6.14 4.25 -4.39
CA LEU A 399 -5.59 4.77 -3.12
C LEU A 399 -4.50 5.84 -3.31
N CYS A 400 -4.11 6.13 -4.56
CA CYS A 400 -3.11 7.14 -4.89
C CYS A 400 -3.63 8.58 -4.68
N LEU A 401 -2.70 9.55 -4.63
CA LEU A 401 -3.01 10.99 -4.73
C LEU A 401 -3.90 11.28 -5.95
N SER A 402 -4.90 12.16 -5.76
CA SER A 402 -5.95 12.44 -6.76
C SER A 402 -5.40 12.67 -8.17
N SER A 403 -4.47 13.62 -8.37
CA SER A 403 -3.92 13.90 -9.71
C SER A 403 -3.18 12.70 -10.31
N TRP A 404 -2.43 11.95 -9.51
CA TRP A 404 -1.75 10.76 -10.02
C TRP A 404 -2.76 9.69 -10.43
N SER A 405 -3.74 9.43 -9.57
CA SER A 405 -4.83 8.46 -9.81
C SER A 405 -5.63 8.80 -11.07
N TRP A 406 -5.99 10.08 -11.26
CA TRP A 406 -6.65 10.58 -12.48
C TRP A 406 -5.83 10.34 -13.73
N ASN A 407 -4.54 10.69 -13.72
CA ASN A 407 -3.68 10.50 -14.89
C ASN A 407 -3.48 9.02 -15.20
N TYR A 408 -3.31 8.17 -14.18
CA TYR A 408 -3.25 6.72 -14.37
C TYR A 408 -4.55 6.19 -14.99
N TYR A 409 -5.71 6.59 -14.46
CA TYR A 409 -7.02 6.22 -15.00
C TYR A 409 -7.19 6.64 -16.47
N HIS A 410 -6.71 7.83 -16.82
CA HIS A 410 -6.69 8.34 -18.19
C HIS A 410 -5.80 7.50 -19.13
N ILE A 411 -4.64 7.06 -18.64
CA ILE A 411 -3.73 6.17 -19.36
C ILE A 411 -4.39 4.80 -19.58
N ILE A 412 -5.03 4.22 -18.57
CA ILE A 412 -5.76 2.94 -18.71
C ILE A 412 -6.85 3.08 -19.77
N ASN A 413 -7.60 4.17 -19.74
CA ASN A 413 -8.63 4.47 -20.74
C ASN A 413 -8.06 4.59 -22.16
N ARG A 414 -6.93 5.27 -22.34
CA ARG A 414 -6.29 5.39 -23.67
C ARG A 414 -5.82 4.05 -24.21
N TYR A 415 -5.28 3.18 -23.36
CA TYR A 415 -4.61 1.94 -23.76
C TYR A 415 -5.40 0.67 -23.39
N GLU A 416 -6.73 0.77 -23.26
CA GLU A 416 -7.61 -0.37 -22.90
C GLU A 416 -7.50 -1.58 -23.84
N GLY A 417 -7.08 -1.37 -25.09
CA GLY A 417 -6.85 -2.45 -26.05
C GLY A 417 -5.47 -3.11 -25.93
N THR A 418 -4.55 -2.53 -25.15
CA THR A 418 -3.15 -2.96 -24.99
C THR A 418 -2.91 -3.55 -23.60
N ILE A 419 -3.54 -2.99 -22.57
CA ILE A 419 -3.41 -3.45 -21.18
C ILE A 419 -4.39 -4.59 -20.93
N THR A 420 -3.89 -5.77 -20.57
CA THR A 420 -4.70 -6.99 -20.44
C THR A 420 -4.65 -7.61 -19.04
N GLY A 421 -3.86 -7.01 -18.14
CA GLY A 421 -3.82 -7.38 -16.73
C GLY A 421 -3.24 -6.27 -15.88
N GLN A 422 -3.79 -6.07 -14.69
CA GLN A 422 -3.30 -5.14 -13.68
C GLN A 422 -3.34 -5.86 -12.33
N PHE A 423 -2.22 -5.87 -11.61
CA PHE A 423 -2.04 -6.69 -10.41
C PHE A 423 -1.36 -5.91 -9.29
N PHE A 424 -2.01 -5.86 -8.13
CA PHE A 424 -1.61 -5.08 -6.96
C PHE A 424 -1.73 -5.88 -5.66
N GLY A 425 -1.24 -5.31 -4.56
CA GLY A 425 -1.31 -5.86 -3.19
C GLY A 425 -1.70 -4.78 -2.20
N HIS A 426 -0.92 -4.58 -1.14
CA HIS A 426 -1.00 -3.49 -0.15
C HIS A 426 -2.20 -3.54 0.79
N THR A 427 -3.42 -3.81 0.30
CA THR A 427 -4.61 -3.81 1.16
C THR A 427 -4.67 -5.02 2.09
N HIS A 428 -3.85 -6.04 1.81
CA HIS A 428 -3.82 -7.36 2.45
C HIS A 428 -5.07 -8.24 2.23
N MET A 429 -6.11 -7.67 1.63
CA MET A 429 -7.41 -8.29 1.42
C MET A 429 -7.55 -8.81 -0.01
N ASP A 430 -8.45 -9.78 -0.22
CA ASP A 430 -8.75 -10.32 -1.55
C ASP A 430 -9.83 -9.44 -2.22
N GLU A 431 -9.39 -8.54 -3.11
CA GLU A 431 -10.21 -7.46 -3.68
C GLU A 431 -9.88 -7.17 -5.16
N PHE A 432 -10.55 -6.17 -5.73
CA PHE A 432 -10.27 -5.65 -7.05
C PHE A 432 -10.75 -4.21 -7.17
N GLN A 433 -10.30 -3.48 -8.20
CA GLN A 433 -10.80 -2.16 -8.57
C GLN A 433 -11.19 -2.12 -10.05
N MET A 434 -12.38 -1.60 -10.33
CA MET A 434 -12.90 -1.44 -11.68
C MET A 434 -12.48 -0.11 -12.30
N PHE A 435 -12.25 -0.14 -13.62
CA PHE A 435 -12.03 1.04 -14.44
C PHE A 435 -13.17 1.13 -15.46
N TYR A 436 -13.70 2.33 -15.64
CA TYR A 436 -14.77 2.66 -16.56
C TYR A 436 -14.30 3.66 -17.61
N ASP A 437 -15.08 3.77 -18.69
CA ASP A 437 -14.82 4.74 -19.73
C ASP A 437 -14.97 6.18 -19.18
N GLU A 438 -14.03 7.06 -19.47
CA GLU A 438 -14.07 8.44 -18.94
C GLU A 438 -15.25 9.28 -19.45
N ALA A 439 -15.85 8.91 -20.58
CA ALA A 439 -16.88 9.71 -21.22
C ALA A 439 -18.22 9.60 -20.51
N THR A 440 -18.61 8.39 -20.11
CA THR A 440 -19.92 8.13 -19.48
C THR A 440 -19.82 7.38 -18.16
N MET A 441 -18.65 6.85 -17.78
CA MET A 441 -18.43 6.08 -16.54
C MET A 441 -19.36 4.86 -16.43
N THR A 442 -19.67 4.21 -17.56
CA THR A 442 -20.65 3.10 -17.61
C THR A 442 -20.09 1.81 -18.16
N ARG A 443 -19.13 1.89 -19.09
CA ARG A 443 -18.56 0.71 -19.74
C ARG A 443 -17.26 0.35 -19.04
N ALA A 444 -17.21 -0.83 -18.44
CA ALA A 444 -15.99 -1.35 -17.85
C ALA A 444 -14.89 -1.51 -18.92
N VAL A 445 -13.72 -0.93 -18.66
CA VAL A 445 -12.54 -0.93 -19.55
C VAL A 445 -11.37 -1.73 -18.99
N GLY A 446 -11.36 -1.98 -17.68
CA GLY A 446 -10.27 -2.69 -17.03
C GLY A 446 -10.62 -3.14 -15.61
N VAL A 447 -9.85 -4.10 -15.12
CA VAL A 447 -9.88 -4.59 -13.74
C VAL A 447 -8.45 -4.56 -13.21
N ALA A 448 -8.26 -4.04 -12.00
CA ALA A 448 -7.05 -4.22 -11.21
C ALA A 448 -7.33 -5.25 -10.12
N PHE A 449 -6.67 -6.40 -10.19
CA PHE A 449 -6.78 -7.44 -9.17
C PHE A 449 -5.87 -7.10 -8.00
N ILE A 450 -6.42 -7.11 -6.80
CA ILE A 450 -5.69 -6.85 -5.55
C ILE A 450 -5.60 -8.19 -4.81
N ALA A 451 -4.42 -8.79 -4.83
CA ALA A 451 -4.24 -10.09 -4.19
C ALA A 451 -4.12 -9.94 -2.67
N PRO A 452 -4.64 -10.91 -1.90
CA PRO A 452 -4.51 -10.87 -0.46
C PRO A 452 -3.06 -11.15 -0.02
N SER A 453 -2.72 -10.71 1.19
CA SER A 453 -1.36 -10.81 1.70
C SER A 453 -0.95 -12.23 2.05
N ILE A 454 0.37 -12.46 2.06
CA ILE A 454 0.97 -13.62 2.72
C ILE A 454 0.92 -13.42 4.24
N THR A 455 1.10 -12.21 4.76
CA THR A 455 1.03 -11.94 6.20
C THR A 455 -0.35 -12.18 6.83
N THR A 456 -0.35 -12.36 8.16
CA THR A 456 -1.54 -12.36 9.01
C THR A 456 -2.06 -10.97 9.32
N TYR A 457 -1.24 -9.93 9.13
CA TYR A 457 -1.58 -8.57 9.50
C TYR A 457 -2.78 -8.05 8.68
N VAL A 458 -3.93 -7.70 9.25
CA VAL A 458 -4.36 -7.94 10.63
C VAL A 458 -5.46 -8.99 10.65
N ASN A 459 -5.31 -9.98 11.54
CA ASN A 459 -6.35 -10.97 11.83
C ASN A 459 -6.80 -11.82 10.63
N LEU A 460 -5.86 -12.17 9.74
CA LEU A 460 -6.10 -12.97 8.54
C LEU A 460 -5.40 -14.33 8.59
N ASN A 461 -5.85 -15.29 7.79
CA ASN A 461 -4.99 -16.41 7.41
C ASN A 461 -3.85 -15.91 6.52
N PRO A 462 -2.66 -16.54 6.53
CA PRO A 462 -1.70 -16.39 5.45
C PRO A 462 -2.28 -16.90 4.12
N GLY A 463 -1.99 -16.23 3.00
CA GLY A 463 -2.47 -16.66 1.68
C GLY A 463 -1.58 -16.25 0.51
N TYR A 464 -1.73 -16.94 -0.62
CA TYR A 464 -1.11 -16.56 -1.89
C TYR A 464 -2.07 -16.83 -3.06
N ARG A 465 -1.76 -16.25 -4.21
CA ARG A 465 -2.63 -16.24 -5.38
C ARG A 465 -1.96 -16.85 -6.60
N VAL A 466 -2.75 -17.50 -7.45
CA VAL A 466 -2.35 -17.96 -8.79
C VAL A 466 -3.33 -17.40 -9.81
N TYR A 467 -2.82 -16.83 -10.90
CA TYR A 467 -3.62 -16.39 -12.05
C TYR A 467 -3.49 -17.38 -13.21
N LEU A 468 -4.63 -17.70 -13.82
CA LEU A 468 -4.70 -18.35 -15.13
C LEU A 468 -4.79 -17.27 -16.19
N VAL A 469 -3.83 -17.22 -17.09
CA VAL A 469 -3.73 -16.20 -18.14
C VAL A 469 -3.79 -16.88 -19.50
N ASP A 470 -4.41 -16.23 -20.48
CA ASP A 470 -4.38 -16.68 -21.86
C ASP A 470 -2.95 -16.80 -22.38
N GLY A 471 -2.58 -18.00 -22.86
CA GLY A 471 -1.19 -18.43 -22.96
C GLY A 471 -0.44 -17.90 -24.17
N ASN A 472 0.70 -18.53 -24.47
CA ASN A 472 1.61 -18.08 -25.52
C ASN A 472 1.26 -18.66 -26.89
N TYR A 473 0.51 -17.90 -27.68
CA TYR A 473 0.23 -18.23 -29.09
C TYR A 473 -0.15 -16.98 -29.88
N LYS A 474 -0.10 -17.10 -31.22
CA LYS A 474 -0.44 -15.99 -32.13
C LYS A 474 -1.89 -15.58 -31.97
N GLY A 475 -2.12 -14.31 -31.67
CA GLY A 475 -3.47 -13.76 -31.45
C GLY A 475 -4.02 -14.01 -30.04
N SER A 476 -3.18 -14.48 -29.10
CA SER A 476 -3.55 -14.57 -27.69
C SER A 476 -3.98 -13.21 -27.15
N SER A 477 -5.04 -13.24 -26.34
CA SER A 477 -5.59 -12.06 -25.70
C SER A 477 -4.73 -11.61 -24.51
N ARG A 478 -3.97 -12.53 -23.91
CA ARG A 478 -3.19 -12.34 -22.67
C ARG A 478 -4.02 -11.79 -21.50
N PHE A 479 -5.35 -11.95 -21.50
CA PHE A 479 -6.18 -11.60 -20.35
C PHE A 479 -6.10 -12.65 -19.24
N VAL A 480 -6.43 -12.24 -18.02
CA VAL A 480 -6.75 -13.16 -16.93
C VAL A 480 -8.03 -13.92 -17.26
N LEU A 481 -7.95 -15.25 -17.23
CA LEU A 481 -9.05 -16.17 -17.50
C LEU A 481 -9.73 -16.66 -16.22
N ASP A 482 -8.95 -16.81 -15.15
CA ASP A 482 -9.41 -17.20 -13.82
C ASP A 482 -8.32 -16.91 -12.76
N HIS A 483 -8.65 -17.08 -11.49
CA HIS A 483 -7.67 -17.07 -10.42
C HIS A 483 -8.02 -17.98 -9.24
N GLU A 484 -6.99 -18.43 -8.54
CA GLU A 484 -7.05 -19.37 -7.42
C GLU A 484 -6.36 -18.76 -6.19
N THR A 485 -7.03 -18.72 -5.04
CA THR A 485 -6.42 -18.28 -3.76
C THR A 485 -6.19 -19.48 -2.86
N TYR A 486 -4.95 -19.64 -2.37
CA TYR A 486 -4.55 -20.65 -1.41
C TYR A 486 -4.31 -20.02 -0.04
N ILE A 487 -4.64 -20.73 1.04
CA ILE A 487 -4.45 -20.24 2.40
C ILE A 487 -3.82 -21.29 3.30
N LEU A 488 -3.22 -20.83 4.39
CA LEU A 488 -2.87 -21.64 5.54
C LEU A 488 -3.87 -21.37 6.67
N ASN A 489 -4.69 -22.36 7.03
CA ASN A 489 -5.61 -22.21 8.16
C ASN A 489 -4.83 -22.26 9.49
N LEU A 490 -4.63 -21.11 10.13
CA LEU A 490 -3.83 -21.03 11.36
C LEU A 490 -4.47 -21.73 12.56
N THR A 491 -5.80 -21.87 12.57
CA THR A 491 -6.48 -22.65 13.60
C THR A 491 -6.03 -24.10 13.54
N GLU A 492 -5.91 -24.66 12.33
CA GLU A 492 -5.49 -26.06 12.13
C GLU A 492 -3.98 -26.22 12.29
N ALA A 493 -3.19 -25.33 11.69
CA ALA A 493 -1.73 -25.40 11.73
C ALA A 493 -1.17 -25.30 13.15
N ASN A 494 -1.82 -24.51 14.02
CA ASN A 494 -1.41 -24.33 15.42
C ASN A 494 -2.13 -25.28 16.40
N ARG A 495 -2.99 -26.22 15.95
CA ARG A 495 -3.63 -27.21 16.86
C ARG A 495 -2.59 -28.12 17.48
N GLN A 496 -2.79 -28.48 18.75
CA GLN A 496 -2.07 -29.57 19.40
C GLN A 496 -2.62 -30.92 18.90
N PRO A 497 -1.79 -31.96 18.67
CA PRO A 497 -2.27 -33.30 18.39
C PRO A 497 -3.13 -33.80 19.56
N GLU A 498 -4.31 -34.36 19.25
CA GLU A 498 -5.13 -35.05 20.24
C GLU A 498 -4.32 -36.18 20.89
N GLY A 499 -4.02 -36.06 22.18
CA GLY A 499 -3.25 -37.05 22.95
C GLY A 499 -2.05 -36.49 23.73
N GLY A 500 -1.68 -35.22 23.53
CA GLY A 500 -0.73 -34.52 24.40
C GLY A 500 -1.37 -34.25 25.76
N VAL A 501 -0.95 -34.97 26.80
CA VAL A 501 -1.35 -34.70 28.18
C VAL A 501 -1.03 -33.25 28.48
N SER A 502 -2.05 -32.44 28.80
CA SER A 502 -1.85 -31.19 29.54
C SER A 502 -1.27 -31.58 30.90
N SER A 503 0.05 -31.66 31.00
CA SER A 503 0.68 -31.81 32.30
C SER A 503 0.48 -30.48 33.00
N LEU A 504 -0.56 -30.40 33.82
CA LEU A 504 -0.65 -29.51 34.96
C LEU A 504 0.47 -29.86 35.95
N LEU A 505 1.72 -29.67 35.54
CA LEU A 505 2.87 -29.64 36.43
C LEU A 505 3.23 -28.17 36.62
N PRO A 506 3.23 -27.66 37.87
CA PRO A 506 3.70 -26.32 38.16
C PRO A 506 5.22 -26.33 38.01
N THR A 507 5.71 -26.16 36.79
CA THR A 507 7.12 -25.88 36.53
C THR A 507 7.29 -24.38 36.44
N THR A 508 8.25 -23.87 37.21
CA THR A 508 8.61 -22.46 37.36
C THR A 508 9.26 -21.85 36.10
N SER A 509 9.06 -22.48 34.94
CA SER A 509 9.48 -22.03 33.62
C SER A 509 8.25 -21.99 32.71
N GLN A 510 7.60 -20.83 32.62
CA GLN A 510 6.42 -20.56 31.80
C GLN A 510 6.76 -20.60 30.30
N HIS A 511 7.00 -21.77 29.73
CA HIS A 511 7.04 -21.97 28.29
C HIS A 511 5.90 -22.93 27.95
N ALA A 512 4.80 -22.40 27.42
CA ALA A 512 3.77 -23.25 26.83
C ALA A 512 4.43 -24.14 25.78
N ILE A 513 4.34 -25.45 25.94
CA ILE A 513 4.90 -26.39 24.97
C ILE A 513 3.92 -26.41 23.80
N PHE A 514 4.26 -25.68 22.74
CA PHE A 514 3.54 -25.72 21.48
C PHE A 514 3.91 -27.01 20.74
N HIS A 515 2.92 -27.82 20.40
CA HIS A 515 3.05 -28.95 19.49
C HIS A 515 2.31 -28.61 18.19
N PRO A 516 2.85 -27.74 17.33
CA PRO A 516 2.20 -27.40 16.06
C PRO A 516 2.25 -28.59 15.09
N ASP A 517 1.40 -28.56 14.05
CA ASP A 517 1.59 -29.47 12.91
C ASP A 517 2.97 -29.18 12.29
N PRO A 518 3.89 -30.17 12.22
CA PRO A 518 5.23 -29.95 11.66
C PRO A 518 5.21 -29.73 10.14
N ASN A 519 4.12 -30.06 9.44
CA ASN A 519 3.98 -29.90 8.00
C ASN A 519 2.56 -29.44 7.65
N PRO A 520 2.21 -28.19 7.99
CA PRO A 520 0.85 -27.72 7.84
C PRO A 520 0.46 -27.63 6.36
N LYS A 521 -0.81 -27.94 6.08
CA LYS A 521 -1.32 -28.00 4.71
C LYS A 521 -1.85 -26.64 4.26
N TRP A 522 -1.32 -26.14 3.15
CA TRP A 522 -1.94 -25.05 2.39
C TRP A 522 -3.04 -25.62 1.51
N THR A 523 -4.22 -25.01 1.55
CA THR A 523 -5.42 -25.49 0.84
C THR A 523 -5.93 -24.44 -0.12
N LEU A 524 -6.50 -24.90 -1.25
CA LEU A 524 -7.24 -24.03 -2.15
C LEU A 524 -8.48 -23.53 -1.41
N LEU A 525 -8.57 -22.21 -1.19
CA LEU A 525 -9.74 -21.58 -0.61
C LEU A 525 -10.87 -21.48 -1.63
N TYR A 526 -10.56 -20.98 -2.83
CA TYR A 526 -11.50 -20.89 -3.94
C TYR A 526 -10.81 -20.67 -5.29
N ARG A 527 -11.57 -20.98 -6.34
CA ARG A 527 -11.37 -20.50 -7.71
C ARG A 527 -12.46 -19.49 -8.05
N ALA A 528 -12.11 -18.37 -8.69
CA ALA A 528 -13.02 -17.24 -8.83
C ALA A 528 -14.26 -17.55 -9.66
N SER A 529 -14.10 -18.19 -10.82
CA SER A 529 -15.21 -18.59 -11.68
C SER A 529 -16.22 -19.47 -10.95
N ASP A 530 -15.74 -20.49 -10.22
CA ASP A 530 -16.57 -21.42 -9.45
C ASP A 530 -17.28 -20.72 -8.27
N ALA A 531 -16.57 -19.84 -7.56
CA ALA A 531 -17.10 -19.18 -6.37
C ALA A 531 -18.18 -18.14 -6.67
N TYR A 532 -18.04 -17.43 -7.78
CA TYR A 532 -18.94 -16.34 -8.16
C TYR A 532 -19.91 -16.69 -9.30
N GLY A 533 -19.77 -17.89 -9.90
CA GLY A 533 -20.59 -18.32 -11.02
C GLY A 533 -20.42 -17.46 -12.28
N VAL A 534 -19.23 -16.87 -12.47
CA VAL A 534 -18.92 -16.01 -13.62
C VAL A 534 -18.27 -16.82 -14.74
N SER A 535 -18.64 -16.50 -15.98
CA SER A 535 -18.16 -17.23 -17.17
C SER A 535 -16.74 -16.85 -17.62
N SER A 536 -16.29 -15.67 -17.20
CA SER A 536 -14.96 -15.14 -17.47
C SER A 536 -14.58 -14.11 -16.40
N LEU A 537 -13.31 -13.71 -16.38
CA LEU A 537 -12.80 -12.62 -15.53
C LEU A 537 -12.56 -11.32 -16.32
N PHE A 538 -13.25 -11.13 -17.46
CA PHE A 538 -13.18 -9.88 -18.22
C PHE A 538 -13.88 -8.72 -17.49
N PRO A 539 -13.56 -7.46 -17.84
CA PRO A 539 -14.11 -6.29 -17.14
C PRO A 539 -15.65 -6.26 -17.07
N SER A 540 -16.35 -6.71 -18.12
CA SER A 540 -17.82 -6.76 -18.14
C SER A 540 -18.40 -7.76 -17.14
N ASP A 541 -17.74 -8.90 -16.91
CA ASP A 541 -18.20 -9.93 -15.99
C ASP A 541 -18.02 -9.49 -14.53
N TRP A 542 -16.88 -8.86 -14.20
CA TRP A 542 -16.63 -8.29 -12.87
C TRP A 542 -17.55 -7.10 -12.55
N ASP A 543 -17.83 -6.25 -13.53
CA ASP A 543 -18.85 -5.20 -13.39
C ASP A 543 -20.25 -5.81 -13.17
N GLY A 544 -20.56 -6.93 -13.83
CA GLY A 544 -21.75 -7.74 -13.55
C GLY A 544 -21.78 -8.27 -12.11
N LEU A 545 -20.65 -8.76 -11.60
CA LEU A 545 -20.54 -9.26 -10.23
C LEU A 545 -20.80 -8.16 -9.18
N ILE A 546 -20.33 -6.92 -9.42
CA ILE A 546 -20.66 -5.78 -8.56
C ILE A 546 -22.19 -5.57 -8.48
N ARG A 547 -22.90 -5.63 -9.60
CA ARG A 547 -24.38 -5.55 -9.60
C ARG A 547 -25.01 -6.71 -8.82
N THR A 548 -24.47 -7.92 -8.96
CA THR A 548 -24.92 -9.09 -8.19
C THR A 548 -24.70 -8.89 -6.70
N PHE A 549 -23.58 -8.32 -6.26
CA PHE A 549 -23.34 -8.01 -4.85
C PHE A 549 -24.41 -7.09 -4.29
N LEU A 550 -24.86 -6.09 -5.04
CA LEU A 550 -25.92 -5.18 -4.61
C LEU A 550 -27.26 -5.90 -4.45
N GLN A 551 -27.55 -6.90 -5.29
CA GLN A 551 -28.87 -7.56 -5.38
C GLN A 551 -28.98 -8.86 -4.56
N ASP A 552 -27.89 -9.60 -4.35
CA ASP A 552 -27.88 -10.87 -3.60
C ASP A 552 -26.83 -10.83 -2.48
N ASP A 553 -27.32 -10.61 -1.26
CA ASP A 553 -26.48 -10.57 -0.05
C ASP A 553 -25.72 -11.88 0.18
N ARG A 554 -26.21 -13.04 -0.27
CA ARG A 554 -25.49 -14.31 -0.07
C ARG A 554 -24.20 -14.35 -0.89
N VAL A 555 -24.25 -13.83 -2.11
CA VAL A 555 -23.07 -13.72 -2.98
C VAL A 555 -22.10 -12.70 -2.38
N PHE A 556 -22.61 -11.57 -1.86
CA PHE A 556 -21.76 -10.59 -1.16
C PHE A 556 -21.13 -11.14 0.13
N GLN A 557 -21.88 -11.86 0.98
CA GLN A 557 -21.31 -12.47 2.19
C GLN A 557 -20.27 -13.56 1.83
N ARG A 558 -20.47 -14.28 0.73
CA ARG A 558 -19.45 -15.20 0.21
C ARG A 558 -18.19 -14.44 -0.20
N PHE A 559 -18.33 -13.33 -0.94
CA PHE A 559 -17.20 -12.44 -1.24
C PHE A 559 -16.53 -11.93 0.04
N TRP A 560 -17.28 -11.47 1.04
CA TRP A 560 -16.76 -10.97 2.31
C TRP A 560 -15.91 -12.02 3.05
N TYR A 561 -16.37 -13.27 3.09
CA TYR A 561 -15.61 -14.39 3.65
C TYR A 561 -14.29 -14.62 2.90
N LEU A 562 -14.32 -14.61 1.57
CA LEU A 562 -13.14 -14.80 0.72
C LEU A 562 -12.16 -13.61 0.80
N ARG A 563 -12.68 -12.38 0.88
CA ARG A 563 -11.95 -11.12 1.08
C ARG A 563 -11.00 -11.21 2.28
N HIS A 564 -11.40 -11.89 3.35
CA HIS A 564 -10.60 -12.08 4.57
C HIS A 564 -9.89 -13.43 4.63
N LYS A 565 -9.61 -14.06 3.47
CA LYS A 565 -8.92 -15.35 3.40
C LYS A 565 -9.59 -16.44 4.27
N GLY A 566 -10.92 -16.41 4.32
CA GLY A 566 -11.73 -17.37 5.05
C GLY A 566 -11.76 -17.20 6.58
N HIS A 567 -11.29 -16.07 7.11
CA HIS A 567 -11.32 -15.76 8.54
C HIS A 567 -12.07 -14.44 8.81
N VAL A 568 -13.36 -14.54 9.10
CA VAL A 568 -14.25 -13.42 9.47
C VAL A 568 -14.93 -13.71 10.79
N SER A 569 -15.13 -12.68 11.62
CA SER A 569 -15.91 -12.80 12.87
C SER A 569 -17.36 -12.34 12.71
N GLU A 570 -17.61 -11.35 11.85
CA GLU A 570 -18.92 -10.71 11.70
C GLU A 570 -19.31 -10.54 10.23
N PRO A 571 -20.61 -10.59 9.89
CA PRO A 571 -21.09 -10.27 8.55
C PRO A 571 -20.94 -8.77 8.25
N CYS A 572 -20.74 -8.45 6.97
CA CYS A 572 -20.67 -7.06 6.50
C CYS A 572 -21.99 -6.67 5.85
N ILE A 573 -22.75 -5.78 6.48
CA ILE A 573 -24.08 -5.34 6.00
C ILE A 573 -24.14 -3.82 5.88
N ASP A 574 -25.20 -3.30 5.25
CA ASP A 574 -25.52 -1.87 5.17
C ASP A 574 -24.32 -0.98 4.75
N ALA A 575 -23.86 -0.11 5.64
CA ALA A 575 -22.75 0.82 5.39
C ALA A 575 -21.42 0.09 5.09
N CYS A 576 -21.19 -1.06 5.72
CA CYS A 576 -20.00 -1.87 5.43
C CYS A 576 -20.06 -2.37 3.98
N LYS A 577 -21.20 -2.96 3.58
CA LYS A 577 -21.40 -3.47 2.22
C LYS A 577 -21.26 -2.35 1.18
N THR A 578 -21.90 -1.21 1.44
CA THR A 578 -21.87 -0.04 0.56
C THR A 578 -20.45 0.46 0.35
N THR A 579 -19.66 0.55 1.43
CA THR A 579 -18.28 1.04 1.31
C THR A 579 -17.38 0.06 0.56
N VAL A 580 -17.53 -1.24 0.83
CA VAL A 580 -16.79 -2.27 0.10
C VAL A 580 -17.14 -2.23 -1.38
N VAL A 581 -18.42 -2.20 -1.74
CA VAL A 581 -18.85 -2.13 -3.15
C VAL A 581 -18.36 -0.85 -3.82
N CYS A 582 -18.38 0.29 -3.11
CA CYS A 582 -17.80 1.52 -3.63
C CYS A 582 -16.30 1.39 -3.91
N PHE A 583 -15.55 0.79 -2.98
CA PHE A 583 -14.13 0.53 -3.18
C PHE A 583 -13.87 -0.31 -4.43
N LEU A 584 -14.64 -1.39 -4.60
CA LEU A 584 -14.50 -2.28 -5.77
C LEU A 584 -14.79 -1.57 -7.09
N ARG A 585 -15.71 -0.59 -7.09
CA ARG A 585 -16.06 0.20 -8.28
C ARG A 585 -15.03 1.29 -8.60
N SER A 586 -14.16 1.64 -7.66
CA SER A 586 -13.38 2.89 -7.73
C SER A 586 -11.92 2.64 -8.08
N GLY A 587 -11.61 2.61 -9.37
CA GLY A 587 -10.23 2.64 -9.89
C GLY A 587 -9.57 4.02 -9.81
N ARG A 588 -10.33 5.05 -9.41
CA ARG A 588 -9.88 6.45 -9.28
C ARG A 588 -10.19 7.02 -7.89
N TYR A 589 -9.28 7.80 -7.35
CA TYR A 589 -9.39 8.42 -6.02
C TYR A 589 -10.71 9.17 -5.78
N ASP A 590 -11.10 10.08 -6.67
CA ASP A 590 -12.31 10.90 -6.48
C ASP A 590 -13.61 10.07 -6.44
N GLU A 591 -13.62 8.87 -7.04
CA GLU A 591 -14.78 7.97 -6.96
C GLU A 591 -14.96 7.43 -5.53
N LEU A 592 -13.84 7.16 -4.82
CA LEU A 592 -13.86 6.77 -3.41
C LEU A 592 -14.34 7.91 -2.51
N GLU A 593 -14.03 9.17 -2.84
CA GLU A 593 -14.51 10.32 -2.05
C GLU A 593 -16.01 10.57 -2.23
N GLN A 594 -16.59 10.11 -3.36
CA GLN A 594 -17.98 10.36 -3.73
C GLN A 594 -18.90 9.16 -3.46
N CYS A 595 -18.47 8.19 -2.64
CA CYS A 595 -19.27 7.00 -2.31
C CYS A 595 -20.67 7.32 -1.77
N ASP A 596 -20.82 8.43 -1.05
CA ASP A 596 -22.11 8.87 -0.47
C ASP A 596 -23.12 9.38 -1.52
N LEU A 597 -22.63 9.77 -2.70
CA LEU A 597 -23.43 10.32 -3.81
C LEU A 597 -23.82 9.25 -4.85
N LEU A 598 -23.23 8.06 -4.75
CA LEU A 598 -23.59 6.94 -5.60
C LEU A 598 -24.94 6.38 -5.12
N GLU A 599 -26.03 6.82 -5.75
CA GLU A 599 -27.35 6.20 -5.59
C GLU A 599 -27.29 4.74 -6.05
N PHE A 600 -26.96 3.83 -5.14
CA PHE A 600 -27.18 2.40 -5.34
C PHE A 600 -28.67 2.15 -5.21
N GLY A 601 -29.41 2.30 -6.32
CA GLY A 601 -30.88 2.30 -6.38
C GLY A 601 -31.58 1.38 -5.38
N GLY A 602 -32.40 1.98 -4.52
CA GLY A 602 -33.19 1.35 -3.45
C GLY A 602 -33.16 2.21 -2.18
N ASP A 603 -34.31 2.38 -1.52
CA ASP A 603 -34.48 3.14 -0.27
C ASP A 603 -33.45 2.71 0.81
N MET A 604 -32.31 3.39 0.88
CA MET A 604 -31.38 3.28 1.99
C MET A 604 -30.77 4.65 2.27
N VAL A 605 -31.63 5.54 2.77
CA VAL A 605 -31.29 6.89 3.20
C VAL A 605 -30.57 6.86 4.55
N SER A 606 -29.46 7.60 4.63
CA SER A 606 -28.91 8.24 5.83
C SER A 606 -28.46 7.33 6.97
N ALA A 607 -27.25 6.77 6.86
CA ALA A 607 -26.39 6.52 8.03
C ALA A 607 -24.92 6.31 7.64
N VAL A 608 -24.33 7.15 6.77
CA VAL A 608 -22.87 7.17 6.60
C VAL A 608 -22.28 8.19 7.57
N ARG A 609 -22.16 7.77 8.83
CA ARG A 609 -21.37 8.49 9.83
C ARG A 609 -20.81 7.46 10.81
N LYS A 610 -19.50 7.24 10.72
CA LYS A 610 -18.62 6.50 11.66
C LYS A 610 -18.54 4.96 11.53
N THR A 611 -18.03 4.42 10.43
CA THR A 611 -17.66 2.99 10.49
C THR A 611 -16.46 2.52 9.67
N LEU A 612 -15.53 3.39 9.28
CA LEU A 612 -14.22 2.99 8.76
C LEU A 612 -13.16 3.98 9.27
N CYS A 613 -12.48 3.61 10.37
CA CYS A 613 -11.36 4.32 10.99
C CYS A 613 -10.26 3.31 11.27
#